data_AF-A0A1G8S7E3-F1
#
_entry.id   AF-A0A1G8S7E3-F1
#
_cell.length_a   1.000
_cell.length_b   1.000
_cell.length_c   1.000
_cell.angle_alpha   90.00
_cell.angle_beta   90.00
_cell.angle_gamma   90.00
#
_symmetry.space_group_name_H-M   'P 1'
#
loop_
_entity.id
_entity.type
_entity.pdbx_description
1 polymer ?
#
loop_
_entity_poly.entity_id
_entity_poly.type
_entity_poly.pdbx_seq_one_letter_code
_entity_poly.pdbx_strand_id
1 'polypeptide(L)' 'MVFLDPREYAKIVSEINTNYEKYRGKRIAIHLSFGFDNNAYAYIFENKGFNKYIFISRDLIE' A
#
# COMPACT_ATOMS: atom_id res chain seq x y z
N MET A 1 -3.89 -10.94 -5.16
CA MET A 1 -2.66 -10.73 -4.38
C MET A 1 -1.59 -10.37 -5.38
N VAL A 2 -0.96 -9.22 -5.21
CA VAL A 2 0.07 -8.71 -6.13
C VAL A 2 1.42 -8.70 -5.40
N PHE A 3 2.47 -9.05 -6.14
CA PHE A 3 3.83 -8.89 -5.68
C PHE A 3 4.36 -7.58 -6.25
N LEU A 4 4.65 -6.63 -5.38
CA LEU A 4 5.30 -5.38 -5.74
C LEU A 4 6.80 -5.64 -5.91
N ASP A 5 7.46 -4.86 -6.78
CA ASP A 5 8.92 -4.82 -6.80
C ASP A 5 9.46 -4.48 -5.40
N PRO A 6 10.59 -5.06 -4.95
CA PRO A 6 11.11 -4.82 -3.60
C PRO A 6 11.28 -3.34 -3.22
N ARG A 7 11.63 -2.46 -4.17
CA ARG A 7 11.78 -1.02 -3.91
C ARG A 7 10.43 -0.36 -3.70
N GLU A 8 9.47 -0.68 -4.56
CA GLU A 8 8.10 -0.18 -4.45
C GLU A 8 7.45 -0.67 -3.16
N TYR A 9 7.60 -1.95 -2.83
CA TYR A 9 7.14 -2.52 -1.57
C TYR A 9 7.70 -1.77 -0.36
N ALA A 10 9.01 -1.57 -0.30
CA ALA A 10 9.65 -0.86 0.81
C ALA A 10 9.14 0.57 0.95
N LYS A 11 8.98 1.29 -0.17
CA LYS A 11 8.41 2.64 -0.20
C LYS A 11 6.99 2.67 0.36
N ILE A 12 6.08 1.87 -0.20
CA ILE A 12 4.66 1.89 0.16
C ILE A 12 4.45 1.42 1.60
N VAL A 13 5.16 0.38 2.05
CA VAL A 13 5.10 -0.07 3.45
C VAL A 13 5.58 1.02 4.41
N SER A 14 6.65 1.73 4.07
CA SER A 14 7.12 2.88 4.87
C SER A 14 6.04 3.96 4.97
N GLU A 15 5.43 4.36 3.86
CA GLU A 15 4.37 5.38 3.82
C GLU A 15 3.12 4.97 4.61
N ILE A 16 2.71 3.69 4.51
CA ILE A 16 1.61 3.12 5.29
C ILE A 16 1.97 3.12 6.78
N ASN A 17 3.17 2.70 7.16
CA ASN A 17 3.62 2.65 8.55
C ASN A 17 3.67 4.05 9.19
N THR A 18 4.21 5.05 8.48
CA THR A 18 4.25 6.45 8.94
C THR A 18 2.86 6.98 9.26
N ASN A 19 1.85 6.53 8.52
CA ASN A 19 0.47 6.96 8.69
C ASN A 19 -0.44 5.83 9.18
N TYR A 20 0.08 4.88 9.96
CA TYR A 20 -0.69 3.66 10.26
C TYR A 20 -2.01 3.92 10.99
N GLU A 21 -2.10 5.01 11.76
CA GLU A 21 -3.30 5.36 12.52
C GLU A 21 -4.56 5.48 11.64
N LYS A 22 -4.46 5.95 10.38
CA LYS A 22 -5.63 6.00 9.47
C LYS A 22 -6.14 4.61 9.03
N TYR A 23 -5.30 3.58 9.20
CA TYR A 23 -5.57 2.20 8.79
C TYR A 23 -5.87 1.27 9.97
N ARG A 24 -5.58 1.71 11.21
CA ARG A 24 -5.79 0.91 12.42
C ARG A 24 -7.22 0.39 12.51
N GLY A 25 -7.36 -0.93 12.70
CA GLY A 25 -8.64 -1.62 12.83
C GLY A 25 -9.41 -1.85 11.52
N LYS A 26 -8.96 -1.31 10.38
CA LYS A 26 -9.57 -1.57 9.07
C LYS A 26 -8.96 -2.80 8.45
N ARG A 27 -9.75 -3.85 8.21
CA ARG A 27 -9.26 -5.11 7.62
C ARG A 27 -8.78 -4.95 6.18
N ILE A 28 -9.51 -4.18 5.37
CA ILE A 28 -9.15 -3.84 3.99
C ILE A 28 -8.96 -2.32 3.93
N ALA A 29 -7.88 -1.89 3.30
CA ALA A 29 -7.54 -0.47 3.17
C ALA A 29 -6.93 -0.17 1.80
N ILE A 30 -6.98 1.12 1.44
CA ILE A 30 -6.42 1.65 0.20
C ILE A 30 -5.39 2.72 0.58
N HIS A 31 -4.21 2.63 -0.04
CA HIS A 31 -3.17 3.66 0.04
C HIS A 31 -2.96 4.24 -1.35
N LEU A 32 -3.08 5.56 -1.49
CA LEU A 32 -2.81 6.25 -2.74
C LEU A 32 -1.37 6.77 -2.70
N SER A 33 -0.58 6.46 -3.73
CA SER A 33 0.80 6.93 -3.81
C SER A 33 1.32 6.89 -5.24
N PHE A 34 2.36 7.67 -5.51
CA PHE A 34 3.06 7.63 -6.79
C PHE A 34 4.02 6.44 -6.84
N GLY A 35 4.02 5.75 -7.99
CA GLY A 35 5.05 4.78 -8.36
C GLY A 35 6.36 5.46 -8.74
N PHE A 36 7.40 4.66 -8.98
CA PHE A 36 8.71 5.17 -9.45
C PHE A 36 8.69 5.65 -10.91
N ASP A 37 7.61 5.36 -11.62
CA ASP A 37 7.31 5.81 -12.97
C ASP A 37 6.51 7.13 -12.99
N ASN A 38 6.36 7.80 -11.84
CA ASN A 38 5.56 9.01 -11.64
C ASN A 38 4.05 8.87 -11.92
N ASN A 39 3.54 7.65 -12.07
CA ASN A 39 2.11 7.41 -12.18
C ASN A 39 1.47 7.27 -10.80
N ALA A 40 0.22 7.70 -10.66
CA ALA A 40 -0.54 7.57 -9.43
C ALA A 40 -1.19 6.18 -9.36
N TYR A 41 -1.07 5.52 -8.21
CA TYR A 41 -1.62 4.18 -7.98
C TYR A 41 -2.46 4.11 -6.71
N ALA A 42 -3.49 3.26 -6.77
CA ALA A 42 -4.24 2.79 -5.62
C ALA A 42 -3.73 1.40 -5.19
N TYR A 43 -3.10 1.33 -4.03
CA TYR A 43 -2.63 0.09 -3.41
C TYR A 43 -3.71 -0.44 -2.47
N ILE A 44 -4.39 -1.50 -2.87
CA ILE A 44 -5.42 -2.17 -2.06
C ILE A 44 -4.74 -3.27 -1.26
N PHE A 45 -4.93 -3.32 0.06
CA PHE A 45 -4.27 -4.31 0.91
C PHE A 45 -5.15 -4.81 2.05
N GLU A 46 -4.93 -6.06 2.45
CA GLU A 46 -5.39 -6.59 3.74
C GLU A 46 -4.41 -6.15 4.82
N ASN A 47 -4.93 -5.46 5.84
CA ASN A 47 -4.18 -5.00 6.99
C ASN A 47 -4.32 -6.02 8.13
N LYS A 48 -3.23 -6.72 8.44
CA LYS A 48 -3.12 -7.70 9.54
C LYS A 48 -2.44 -7.12 10.79
N GLY A 49 -2.32 -5.79 10.86
CA GLY A 49 -1.63 -5.08 11.92
C GLY A 49 -0.45 -4.24 11.38
N PHE A 50 0.14 -3.45 12.28
CA PHE A 50 1.30 -2.62 11.94
C PHE A 50 2.40 -3.45 11.29
N ASN A 51 2.88 -2.98 10.14
CA ASN A 51 3.90 -3.61 9.31
C ASN A 51 3.56 -5.03 8.82
N LYS A 52 2.27 -5.41 8.82
CA LYS A 52 1.77 -6.72 8.37
C LYS A 52 0.69 -6.52 7.33
N TYR A 53 1.10 -6.33 6.07
CA TYR A 53 0.20 -6.03 4.97
C TYR A 53 0.29 -7.09 3.88
N ILE A 54 -0.86 -7.41 3.28
CA ILE A 54 -0.95 -8.27 2.10
C ILE A 54 -1.55 -7.44 0.98
N PHE A 55 -0.74 -7.09 -0.02
CA PHE A 55 -1.22 -6.32 -1.16
C PHE A 55 -2.10 -7.20 -2.07
N ILE A 56 -3.32 -6.74 -2.28
CA ILE A 56 -4.35 -7.41 -3.06
C ILE A 56 -4.27 -6.95 -4.50
N SER A 57 -4.19 -5.62 -4.71
CA SER A 57 -4.11 -4.96 -6.03
C SER A 57 -3.23 -3.71 -6.02
N ARG A 58 -2.81 -3.32 -7.22
CA ARG A 58 -2.07 -2.09 -7.57
C ARG A 58 -2.71 -1.54 -8.84
N ASP A 59 -3.62 -0.57 -8.66
CA ASP A 59 -4.46 -0.08 -9.76
C ASP A 59 -3.98 1.30 -10.21
N LEU A 60 -3.74 1.48 -11.50
CA LEU A 60 -3.40 2.79 -12.07
C LEU A 60 -4.60 3.73 -11.91
N ILE A 61 -4.33 4.96 -11.50
CA ILE A 61 -5.33 6.02 -11.42
C ILE A 61 -5.12 6.91 -12.65
N GLU A 62 -6.08 6.86 -13.57
CA GLU A 62 -6.16 7.73 -14.76
C GLU A 62 -6.82 9.07 -14.45
#